data_AF-A0A7Y5L408-F1
#
_entry.id   AF-A0A7Y5L408-F1
#
_cell.length_a   1.000
_cell.length_b   1.000
_cell.length_c   1.000
_cell.angle_alpha   90.00
_cell.angle_beta   90.00
_cell.angle_gamma   90.00
#
_symmetry.space_group_name_H-M   'P 1'
#
loop_
_entity.id
_entity.type
_entity.pdbx_description
1 polymer ?
#
loop_
_entity_poly.entity_id
_entity_poly.type
_entity_poly.pdbx_seq_one_letter_code
_entity_poly.pdbx_strand_id
1 'polypeptide(L)'
;MKILLAILMLFAVNSDKIKINDPWMRPAASGGNTAAYFEIQNLTDKDDQLIKVEGKFADSFEIHETKEVNGKMKMSEVGQLTVKAKSTVSLKPKGNHVMIFDVTKDLKKGSTETLTLTFKNAGKIDVKFKITDNTGNDKQNSGHQHH
;
A
#
# COMPACT_ATOMS: atom_id res chain seq x y z
N MET A 1 -36.60 33.75 -8.93
CA MET A 1 -35.86 32.67 -8.23
C MET A 1 -34.82 32.11 -9.18
N LYS A 2 -33.52 32.37 -8.95
CA LYS A 2 -32.42 31.86 -9.77
C LYS A 2 -32.07 30.46 -9.24
N ILE A 3 -32.36 29.42 -10.02
CA ILE A 3 -31.91 28.06 -9.75
C ILE A 3 -30.42 28.00 -10.11
N LEU A 4 -29.56 27.87 -9.11
CA LEU A 4 -28.14 27.68 -9.28
C LEU A 4 -27.90 26.20 -9.62
N LEU A 5 -27.74 25.87 -10.90
CA LEU A 5 -27.21 24.57 -11.31
C LEU A 5 -25.74 24.49 -10.87
N ALA A 6 -25.46 23.74 -9.81
CA ALA A 6 -24.12 23.29 -9.51
C ALA A 6 -23.74 22.22 -10.55
N ILE A 7 -23.00 22.63 -11.58
CA ILE A 7 -22.32 21.70 -12.49
C ILE A 7 -21.21 21.04 -11.68
N LEU A 8 -21.48 19.83 -11.19
CA LEU A 8 -20.45 18.95 -10.64
C LEU A 8 -19.61 18.46 -11.83
N MET A 9 -18.51 19.16 -12.13
CA MET A 9 -17.48 18.64 -13.04
C MET A 9 -16.92 17.36 -12.40
N LEU A 10 -17.40 16.19 -12.86
CA LEU A 10 -16.70 14.95 -12.66
C LEU A 10 -15.40 15.03 -13.46
N PHE A 11 -14.31 15.43 -12.81
CA PHE A 11 -12.99 15.10 -13.31
C PHE A 11 -12.89 13.58 -13.31
N ALA A 12 -12.75 12.97 -14.49
CA ALA A 12 -12.40 11.56 -14.62
C ALA A 12 -11.07 11.36 -13.90
N VAL A 13 -11.15 10.83 -12.69
CA VAL A 13 -9.98 10.42 -11.90
C VAL A 13 -9.24 9.38 -12.73
N ASN A 14 -8.03 9.70 -13.18
CA ASN A 14 -7.17 8.79 -13.96
C ASN A 14 -6.56 7.70 -13.04
N SER A 15 -7.33 7.13 -12.10
CA SER A 15 -6.85 6.04 -11.25
C SER A 15 -6.47 4.79 -12.06
N ASP A 16 -7.08 4.60 -13.23
CA ASP A 16 -6.82 3.43 -14.10
C ASP A 16 -5.34 3.29 -14.53
N LYS A 17 -4.56 4.38 -14.44
CA LYS A 17 -3.14 4.41 -14.79
C LYS A 17 -2.18 4.29 -13.60
N ILE A 18 -2.68 4.35 -12.37
CA ILE A 18 -1.91 3.98 -11.17
C ILE A 18 -2.35 2.58 -10.77
N LYS A 19 -1.48 1.60 -10.98
CA LYS A 19 -1.77 0.20 -10.65
C LYS A 19 -1.07 -0.19 -9.36
N ILE A 20 -1.81 -0.92 -8.52
CA ILE A 20 -1.31 -1.49 -7.28
C ILE A 20 -1.23 -3.01 -7.46
N ASN A 21 -0.01 -3.54 -7.42
CA ASN A 21 0.24 -4.96 -7.69
C ASN A 21 0.69 -5.67 -6.41
N ASP A 22 0.30 -6.94 -6.32
CA ASP A 22 0.64 -7.87 -5.25
C ASP A 22 0.51 -7.31 -3.81
N PRO A 23 -0.64 -6.70 -3.44
CA PRO A 23 -0.82 -6.13 -2.11
C PRO A 23 -0.93 -7.19 -1.01
N TRP A 24 -0.03 -7.15 -0.03
CA TRP A 24 -0.06 -8.02 1.14
C TRP A 24 0.45 -7.33 2.41
N MET A 25 0.09 -7.87 3.58
CA MET A 25 0.55 -7.38 4.88
C MET A 25 0.88 -8.53 5.82
N ARG A 26 1.77 -8.29 6.80
CA ARG A 26 2.11 -9.31 7.80
C ARG A 26 0.95 -9.53 8.79
N PRO A 27 0.77 -10.75 9.32
CA PRO A 27 -0.13 -10.99 10.43
C PRO A 27 0.28 -10.19 11.68
N ALA A 28 -0.70 -9.82 12.49
CA ALA A 28 -0.50 -9.19 13.79
C ALA A 28 -1.68 -9.47 14.71
N ALA A 29 -1.42 -9.57 16.02
CA ALA A 29 -2.48 -9.61 17.03
C ALA A 29 -3.02 -8.20 17.31
N SER A 30 -4.21 -8.11 17.90
CA SER A 30 -4.73 -6.84 18.41
C SER A 30 -3.74 -6.19 19.40
N GLY A 31 -3.56 -4.87 19.31
CA GLY A 31 -2.54 -4.08 20.00
C GLY A 31 -1.12 -4.21 19.41
N GLY A 32 -0.93 -5.00 18.35
CA GLY A 32 0.34 -5.18 17.68
C GLY A 32 0.55 -4.21 16.52
N ASN A 33 1.80 -4.14 16.06
CA ASN A 33 2.19 -3.40 14.87
C ASN A 33 2.45 -4.35 13.70
N THR A 34 2.22 -3.89 12.48
CA THR A 34 2.48 -4.66 11.26
C THR A 34 3.00 -3.77 10.12
N ALA A 35 3.33 -4.38 8.99
CA ALA A 35 3.73 -3.69 7.78
C ALA A 35 3.00 -4.24 6.56
N ALA A 36 2.64 -3.34 5.64
CA ALA A 36 2.07 -3.66 4.34
C ALA A 36 3.06 -3.35 3.20
N TYR A 37 2.96 -4.17 2.15
CA TYR A 37 3.91 -4.26 1.04
C TYR A 37 3.13 -4.48 -0.27
N PHE A 38 3.59 -3.84 -1.34
CA PHE A 38 2.93 -3.81 -2.64
C PHE A 38 3.83 -3.10 -3.65
N GLU A 39 3.50 -3.18 -4.94
CA GLU A 39 4.13 -2.33 -5.96
C GLU A 39 3.16 -1.27 -6.46
N ILE A 40 3.68 -0.06 -6.66
CA ILE A 40 2.96 1.02 -7.32
C ILE A 40 3.55 1.20 -8.71
N GLN A 41 2.76 0.93 -9.74
CA GLN A 41 3.13 1.18 -11.12
C GLN A 41 2.41 2.43 -11.63
N ASN A 42 3.18 3.45 -11.99
CA ASN A 42 2.66 4.67 -12.60
C ASN A 42 2.80 4.60 -14.12
N LEU A 43 1.68 4.38 -14.81
CA LEU A 43 1.61 4.31 -16.28
C LEU A 43 1.37 5.68 -16.94
N THR A 44 1.25 6.76 -16.16
CA THR A 44 1.06 8.11 -16.68
C THR A 44 2.38 8.72 -17.19
N ASP A 45 2.28 9.84 -17.89
CA ASP A 45 3.44 10.63 -18.36
C ASP A 45 3.88 11.70 -17.34
N LYS A 46 3.35 11.65 -16.11
CA LYS A 46 3.66 12.60 -15.04
C LYS A 46 3.99 11.86 -13.74
N ASP A 47 4.83 12.47 -12.92
CA ASP A 47 5.09 11.95 -11.58
C ASP A 47 3.81 12.03 -10.72
N ASP A 48 3.61 11.04 -9.85
CA ASP A 48 2.60 11.06 -8.80
C ASP A 48 3.24 10.81 -7.44
N GLN A 49 2.49 11.04 -6.37
CA GLN A 49 2.97 10.88 -5.01
C GLN A 49 1.89 10.19 -4.20
N LEU A 50 2.23 9.07 -3.55
CA LEU A 50 1.42 8.52 -2.47
C LEU A 50 1.63 9.41 -1.25
N ILE A 51 0.59 10.12 -0.83
CA ILE A 51 0.67 11.15 0.23
C ILE A 51 -0.06 10.75 1.51
N LYS A 52 -0.87 9.68 1.45
CA LYS A 52 -1.60 9.18 2.61
C LYS A 52 -1.99 7.72 2.43
N VAL A 53 -1.95 6.98 3.53
CA VAL A 53 -2.52 5.63 3.63
C VAL A 53 -3.47 5.64 4.82
N GLU A 54 -4.64 5.02 4.69
CA GLU A 54 -5.63 4.94 5.76
C GLU A 54 -6.30 3.57 5.77
N GLY A 55 -6.78 3.16 6.94
CA GLY A 55 -7.59 1.96 7.14
C GLY A 55 -8.47 2.10 8.39
N LYS A 56 -9.35 1.13 8.62
CA LYS A 56 -10.29 1.14 9.77
C LYS A 56 -9.91 0.17 10.89
N PHE A 57 -8.74 -0.48 10.78
CA PHE A 57 -8.35 -1.61 11.63
C PHE A 57 -7.10 -1.34 12.47
N ALA A 58 -6.62 -0.09 12.51
CA ALA A 58 -5.45 0.32 13.25
C ALA A 58 -5.53 1.82 13.56
N ASP A 59 -4.73 2.30 14.50
CA ASP A 59 -4.73 3.71 14.90
C ASP A 59 -4.04 4.60 13.87
N SER A 60 -2.85 4.19 13.38
CA SER A 60 -2.08 4.97 12.43
C SER A 60 -1.45 4.13 11.31
N PHE A 61 -1.21 4.82 10.18
CA PHE A 61 -0.68 4.25 8.95
C PHE A 61 0.35 5.22 8.39
N GLU A 62 1.62 4.81 8.38
CA GLU A 62 2.74 5.68 8.04
C GLU A 62 3.53 5.12 6.87
N ILE A 63 4.00 6.00 5.98
CA ILE A 63 4.85 5.62 4.86
C ILE A 63 6.31 5.69 5.32
N HIS A 64 6.97 4.55 5.40
CA HIS A 64 8.34 4.42 5.88
C HIS A 64 9.29 4.07 4.74
N GLU A 65 10.50 4.62 4.80
CA GLU A 65 11.64 4.23 3.97
C GLU A 65 12.71 3.57 4.85
N THR A 66 13.34 2.53 4.32
CA THR A 66 14.52 1.92 4.95
C THR A 66 15.77 2.34 4.19
N LYS A 67 16.68 3.06 4.86
CA LYS A 67 17.97 3.49 4.31
C LYS A 67 19.12 2.97 5.15
N GLU A 68 20.22 2.61 4.51
CA GLU A 68 21.47 2.36 5.22
C GLU A 68 22.12 3.70 5.57
N VAL A 69 22.42 3.89 6.85
CA VAL A 69 23.16 5.04 7.36
C VAL A 69 24.28 4.50 8.22
N ASN A 70 25.53 4.68 7.77
CA ASN A 70 26.74 4.22 8.47
C ASN A 70 26.73 2.71 8.77
N GLY A 71 26.38 1.85 7.80
CA GLY A 71 26.33 0.40 7.97
C GLY A 71 25.15 -0.11 8.81
N LYS A 72 24.22 0.77 9.23
CA LYS A 72 23.01 0.40 9.97
C LYS A 72 21.77 0.73 9.14
N MET A 73 20.83 -0.21 9.07
CA MET A 73 19.54 0.03 8.45
C MET A 73 18.68 0.88 9.39
N LYS A 74 18.26 2.05 8.92
CA LYS A 74 17.35 2.96 9.62
C LYS A 74 16.03 3.04 8.87
N MET A 75 14.95 2.77 9.60
CA MET A 75 13.59 3.01 9.13
C MET A 75 13.15 4.40 9.58
N SER A 76 12.55 5.17 8.67
CA SER A 76 12.02 6.50 8.98
C SER A 76 10.78 6.79 8.17
N GLU A 77 9.81 7.45 8.80
CA GLU A 77 8.66 8.02 8.10
C GLU A 77 9.13 9.06 7.08
N VAL A 78 8.54 9.03 5.89
CA VAL A 78 8.84 9.98 4.79
C VAL A 78 7.66 10.89 4.43
N GLY A 79 6.48 10.65 5.02
CA GLY A 79 5.22 11.40 4.80
C GLY A 79 4.62 11.24 3.40
N GLN A 80 5.45 11.14 2.36
CA GLN A 80 5.03 10.89 0.98
C GLN A 80 6.06 10.03 0.24
N LEU A 81 5.60 9.30 -0.77
CA LEU A 81 6.43 8.51 -1.65
C LEU A 81 6.19 8.89 -3.12
N THR A 82 7.21 9.43 -3.77
CA THR A 82 7.15 9.78 -5.20
C THR A 82 7.25 8.54 -6.08
N VAL A 83 6.38 8.46 -7.08
CA VAL A 83 6.36 7.44 -8.12
C VAL A 83 6.49 8.14 -9.47
N LYS A 84 7.69 8.06 -10.07
CA LYS A 84 7.99 8.78 -11.32
C LYS A 84 7.09 8.31 -12.47
N ALA A 85 6.88 9.17 -13.46
CA ALA A 85 6.23 8.81 -14.71
C ALA A 85 6.85 7.53 -15.30
N LYS A 86 6.00 6.64 -15.84
CA LYS A 86 6.41 5.37 -16.47
C LYS A 86 7.33 4.49 -15.62
N SER A 87 7.19 4.56 -14.30
CA SER A 87 8.04 3.80 -13.37
C SER A 87 7.23 2.95 -12.40
N THR A 88 7.93 2.02 -11.77
CA THR A 88 7.40 1.20 -10.68
C THR A 88 8.23 1.44 -9.43
N VAL A 89 7.56 1.59 -8.28
CA VAL A 89 8.18 1.62 -6.96
C VAL A 89 7.67 0.45 -6.15
N SER A 90 8.58 -0.38 -5.64
CA SER A 90 8.23 -1.53 -4.79
C SER A 90 8.35 -1.15 -3.31
N LEU A 91 7.27 -1.35 -2.56
CA LEU A 91 7.25 -1.37 -1.12
C LEU A 91 7.41 -2.83 -0.67
N LYS A 92 8.57 -3.16 -0.08
CA LYS A 92 8.97 -4.54 0.22
C LYS A 92 9.76 -4.63 1.53
N PRO A 93 9.87 -5.82 2.14
CA PRO A 93 10.71 -6.01 3.32
C PRO A 93 12.13 -5.48 3.11
N LYS A 94 12.68 -4.80 4.13
CA LYS A 94 13.99 -4.11 4.10
C LYS A 94 14.07 -2.91 3.13
N GLY A 95 12.97 -2.49 2.51
CA GLY A 95 12.86 -1.28 1.69
C GLY A 95 11.75 -0.37 2.19
N ASN A 96 11.10 0.34 1.26
CA ASN A 96 9.91 1.13 1.57
C ASN A 96 8.78 0.22 2.03
N HIS A 97 7.96 0.68 2.96
CA HIS A 97 6.80 -0.07 3.45
C HIS A 97 5.79 0.88 4.08
N VAL A 98 4.55 0.42 4.22
CA VAL A 98 3.57 1.10 5.07
C VAL A 98 3.64 0.45 6.44
N MET A 99 4.05 1.22 7.45
CA MET A 99 4.02 0.79 8.84
C MET A 99 2.62 1.06 9.41
N ILE A 100 2.06 0.09 10.12
CA ILE A 100 0.70 0.14 10.67
C ILE A 100 0.81 -0.10 12.18
N PHE A 101 0.33 0.85 12.97
CA PHE A 101 0.48 0.84 14.42
C PHE A 101 -0.84 0.59 15.13
N ASP A 102 -0.75 -0.11 16.26
CA ASP A 102 -1.86 -0.35 17.18
C ASP A 102 -3.11 -0.91 16.48
N VAL A 103 -2.92 -2.06 15.83
CA VAL A 103 -3.98 -2.78 15.15
C VAL A 103 -5.10 -3.11 16.14
N THR A 104 -6.35 -2.81 15.82
CA THR A 104 -7.49 -2.91 16.75
C THR A 104 -8.16 -4.29 16.78
N LYS A 105 -7.71 -5.23 15.94
CA LYS A 105 -8.21 -6.61 15.83
C LYS A 105 -7.13 -7.57 15.33
N ASP A 106 -7.32 -8.87 15.51
CA ASP A 106 -6.38 -9.86 14.94
C ASP A 106 -6.38 -9.84 13.40
N LEU A 107 -5.21 -9.63 12.81
CA LEU A 107 -4.94 -9.80 11.40
C LEU A 107 -4.41 -11.22 11.18
N LYS A 108 -5.31 -12.14 10.86
CA LYS A 108 -5.00 -13.56 10.72
C LYS A 108 -4.56 -13.90 9.31
N LYS A 109 -3.60 -14.83 9.18
CA LYS A 109 -3.17 -15.33 7.87
C LYS A 109 -4.37 -15.87 7.07
N GLY A 110 -4.43 -15.51 5.79
CA GLY A 110 -5.51 -15.89 4.88
C GLY A 110 -6.72 -14.94 4.89
N SER A 111 -6.83 -14.02 5.85
CA SER A 111 -7.83 -12.95 5.77
C SER A 111 -7.33 -11.78 4.91
N THR A 112 -8.20 -10.78 4.73
CA THR A 112 -7.93 -9.60 3.92
C THR A 112 -8.43 -8.34 4.63
N GLU A 113 -7.69 -7.25 4.51
CA GLU A 113 -8.13 -5.92 4.94
C GLU A 113 -8.00 -4.93 3.80
N THR A 114 -8.76 -3.83 3.87
CA THR A 114 -8.71 -2.77 2.85
C THR A 114 -7.96 -1.56 3.37
N LEU A 115 -7.03 -1.05 2.55
CA LEU A 115 -6.38 0.23 2.74
C LEU A 115 -6.81 1.19 1.64
N THR A 116 -7.03 2.45 2.00
CA THR A 116 -7.22 3.54 1.04
C THR A 116 -5.88 4.23 0.83
N LEU A 117 -5.38 4.20 -0.40
CA LEU A 117 -4.16 4.87 -0.83
C LEU A 117 -4.54 6.19 -1.48
N THR A 118 -4.11 7.32 -0.92
CA THR A 118 -4.37 8.64 -1.51
C THR A 118 -3.13 9.13 -2.26
N PHE A 119 -3.29 9.25 -3.57
CA PHE A 119 -2.32 9.85 -4.47
C PHE A 119 -2.64 11.32 -4.67
N LYS A 120 -1.59 12.14 -4.86
CA LYS A 120 -1.72 13.58 -5.07
C LYS A 120 -2.51 13.89 -6.35
N ASN A 121 -2.24 13.18 -7.44
CA ASN A 121 -2.88 13.42 -8.74
C ASN A 121 -3.96 12.38 -9.06
N ALA A 122 -3.69 11.09 -8.82
CA ALA A 122 -4.65 10.02 -9.09
C ALA A 122 -5.76 9.88 -8.05
N GLY A 123 -5.71 10.63 -6.94
CA GLY A 123 -6.75 10.59 -5.90
C GLY A 123 -6.75 9.30 -5.09
N LYS A 124 -7.92 8.91 -4.58
CA LYS A 124 -8.07 7.77 -3.67
C LYS A 124 -8.23 6.46 -4.43
N ILE A 125 -7.50 5.44 -4.01
CA ILE A 125 -7.58 4.08 -4.53
C ILE A 125 -7.71 3.11 -3.35
N ASP A 126 -8.82 2.39 -3.30
CA ASP A 126 -9.05 1.35 -2.29
C ASP A 126 -8.46 0.02 -2.76
N VAL A 127 -7.62 -0.58 -1.92
CA VAL A 127 -6.86 -1.79 -2.23
C VAL A 127 -7.07 -2.82 -1.15
N LYS A 128 -7.39 -4.06 -1.55
CA LYS A 128 -7.45 -5.20 -0.65
C LYS A 128 -6.07 -5.82 -0.50
N PHE A 129 -5.63 -5.97 0.74
CA PHE A 129 -4.35 -6.56 1.10
C PHE A 129 -4.58 -7.93 1.73
N LYS A 130 -3.91 -8.97 1.19
CA LYS A 130 -3.92 -10.31 1.78
C LYS A 130 -3.00 -10.37 2.98
N ILE A 131 -3.46 -10.92 4.10
CA ILE A 131 -2.63 -11.12 5.28
C ILE A 131 -1.86 -12.44 5.14
N THR A 132 -0.53 -12.37 5.07
CA THR A 132 0.36 -13.52 4.90
C THR A 132 1.80 -13.20 5.31
N ASP A 133 2.64 -14.21 5.49
CA ASP A 133 4.05 -14.06 5.88
C ASP A 133 4.96 -13.70 4.69
N ASN A 134 4.43 -13.81 3.46
CA ASN A 134 5.10 -13.73 2.16
C ASN A 134 6.60 -14.07 2.19
N THR A 135 6.90 -15.32 2.56
CA THR A 135 8.07 -16.04 2.10
C THR A 135 7.75 -16.45 0.66
N GLY A 136 8.35 -15.80 -0.34
CA GLY A 136 7.92 -15.84 -1.74
C GLY A 136 7.51 -17.22 -2.31
N ASN A 137 6.55 -17.18 -3.24
CA ASN A 137 5.91 -18.30 -3.97
C ASN A 137 4.79 -19.07 -3.24
N ASP A 138 3.58 -18.51 -3.22
CA ASP A 138 2.34 -19.31 -3.33
C ASP A 138 1.89 -19.36 -4.81
N LYS A 139 2.80 -19.74 -5.71
CA LYS A 139 2.37 -20.51 -6.88
C LYS A 139 2.23 -21.93 -6.37
N GLN A 140 0.99 -22.42 -6.31
CA GLN A 140 0.70 -23.83 -6.10
C GLN A 140 1.55 -24.67 -7.06
N ASN A 141 2.61 -25.29 -6.54
CA ASN A 141 3.13 -26.51 -7.13
C ASN A 141 2.36 -27.66 -6.49
N SER A 142 1.21 -27.98 -7.09
CA SER A 142 0.61 -29.28 -6.93
C SER A 142 1.54 -30.30 -7.58
N GLY A 143 2.22 -31.09 -6.75
CA GLY A 143 2.97 -32.26 -7.18
C GLY A 143 4.43 -32.21 -6.79
N HIS A 144 4.79 -32.94 -5.73
CA HIS A 144 5.78 -34.01 -5.83
C HIS A 144 5.61 -34.95 -4.63
N GLN A 145 5.19 -36.17 -4.96
CA GLN A 145 5.26 -37.33 -4.10
C GLN A 145 6.70 -37.56 -3.66
N HIS A 146 6.89 -37.93 -2.39
CA HIS A 146 8.10 -38.62 -1.95
C HIS A 146 7.72 -40.07 -1.63
N HIS A 147 8.61 -40.95 -2.10
CA HIS A 147 8.72 -42.41 -1.99
C HIS A 147 7.84 -43.14 -0.96
#